data_AF-X0ZP93-F1
#
_entry.id   AF-X0ZP93-F1
#
_cell.length_a   1.000
_cell.length_b   1.000
_cell.length_c   1.000
_cell.angle_alpha   90.00
_cell.angle_beta   90.00
_cell.angle_gamma   90.00
#
_symmetry.space_group_name_H-M   'P 1'
#
loop_
_entity.id
_entity.type
_entity.pdbx_description
1 polymer ?
#
loop_
_entity_poly.entity_id
_entity_poly.type
_entity_poly.pdbx_seq_one_letter_code
_entity_poly.pdbx_strand_id
1 'polypeptide(L)'
;ISAGSDGRIRSWNPAAEELFGYTADEAVGLTLTKLIPPRLRRKHLAGFRRHAVSSGKERFARVLHAEGLRKDGTEVPVEISLAVGWQRNERIFTVVVRDVTEQREMVEKLNDALQRLQFQLDRMPLAYIVWDVDFRVVEWNPAAER
;
A
#
# COMPACT_ATOMS: atom_id res chain seq x y z
N ILE A 1 -5.81 11.50 8.44
CA ILE A 1 -5.83 11.15 9.88
C ILE A 1 -4.73 11.95 10.58
N SER A 2 -4.96 12.47 11.80
CA SER A 2 -3.88 13.01 12.63
C SER A 2 -3.79 12.31 13.98
N ALA A 3 -2.59 12.26 14.56
CA ALA A 3 -2.34 11.65 15.86
C ALA A 3 -1.28 12.41 16.66
N GLY A 4 -1.38 12.32 17.99
CA GLY A 4 -0.37 12.86 18.91
C GLY A 4 0.87 11.98 19.02
N SER A 5 1.87 12.46 19.76
CA SER A 5 3.09 11.72 20.09
C SER A 5 2.87 10.47 20.95
N ASP A 6 1.73 10.37 21.62
CA ASP A 6 1.24 9.19 22.32
C ASP A 6 0.61 8.14 21.38
N GLY A 7 0.50 8.45 20.09
CA GLY A 7 -0.11 7.60 19.08
C GLY A 7 -1.65 7.57 19.14
N ARG A 8 -2.28 8.50 19.89
CA ARG A 8 -3.74 8.66 19.91
C ARG A 8 -4.21 9.53 18.76
N ILE A 9 -5.29 9.13 18.12
CA ILE A 9 -5.92 9.83 17.01
C ILE A 9 -6.51 11.14 17.54
N ARG A 10 -6.19 12.25 16.87
CA ARG A 10 -6.67 13.60 17.18
C ARG A 10 -7.69 14.09 16.15
N SER A 11 -7.56 13.66 14.91
CA SER A 11 -8.56 13.95 13.88
C SER A 11 -8.76 12.78 12.92
N TRP A 12 -10.00 12.69 12.47
CA TRP A 12 -10.50 11.66 11.60
C TRP A 12 -11.39 12.32 10.55
N ASN A 13 -11.15 12.04 9.26
CA ASN A 13 -11.88 12.66 8.16
C ASN A 13 -12.82 11.63 7.50
N PRO A 14 -13.82 12.05 6.71
CA PRO A 14 -14.79 11.14 6.09
C PRO A 14 -14.15 10.01 5.28
N ALA A 15 -13.07 10.28 4.54
CA ALA A 15 -12.35 9.24 3.80
C ALA A 15 -11.74 8.16 4.71
N ALA A 16 -11.35 8.50 5.94
CA ALA A 16 -10.89 7.51 6.90
C ALA A 16 -12.05 6.71 7.51
N GLU A 17 -13.24 7.32 7.64
CA GLU A 17 -14.45 6.60 8.05
C GLU A 17 -14.83 5.55 7.02
N GLU A 18 -14.85 5.93 5.74
CA GLU A 18 -15.14 5.02 4.64
C GLU A 18 -14.11 3.89 4.55
N LEU A 19 -12.82 4.21 4.72
CA LEU A 19 -11.74 3.22 4.62
C LEU A 19 -11.70 2.25 5.81
N PHE A 20 -11.85 2.71 7.04
CA PHE A 20 -11.66 1.84 8.21
C PHE A 20 -12.96 1.46 8.93
N GLY A 21 -14.10 2.06 8.58
CA GLY A 21 -15.41 1.75 9.14
C GLY A 21 -15.64 2.30 10.56
N TYR A 22 -14.75 3.15 11.08
CA TYR A 22 -14.94 3.88 12.34
C TYR A 22 -15.47 5.27 12.05
N THR A 23 -16.50 5.71 12.78
CA THR A 23 -16.89 7.13 12.75
C THR A 23 -15.82 7.99 13.42
N ALA A 24 -15.81 9.30 13.18
CA ALA A 24 -14.89 10.23 13.83
C ALA A 24 -15.01 10.16 15.36
N ASP A 25 -16.23 10.07 15.90
CA ASP A 25 -16.48 9.97 17.34
C ASP A 25 -15.93 8.68 17.94
N GLU A 26 -15.95 7.57 17.19
CA GLU A 26 -15.36 6.31 17.63
C GLU A 26 -13.83 6.31 17.49
N ALA A 27 -13.31 6.95 16.45
CA ALA A 27 -11.89 6.92 16.11
C ALA A 27 -11.04 7.87 16.95
N VAL A 28 -11.55 9.07 17.25
CA VAL A 28 -10.80 10.07 18.02
C VAL A 28 -10.54 9.55 19.44
N GLY A 29 -9.29 9.67 19.89
CA GLY A 29 -8.84 9.15 21.18
C GLY A 29 -8.38 7.68 21.16
N LEU A 30 -8.77 6.88 20.15
CA LEU A 30 -8.20 5.55 19.94
C LEU A 30 -6.73 5.63 19.55
N THR A 31 -6.01 4.54 19.77
CA THR A 31 -4.62 4.40 19.32
C THR A 31 -4.57 3.96 17.86
N LEU A 32 -3.64 4.53 17.08
CA LEU A 32 -3.35 4.11 15.70
C LEU A 32 -3.10 2.60 15.56
N THR A 33 -2.67 1.91 16.63
CA THR A 33 -2.47 0.45 16.61
C THR A 33 -3.76 -0.34 16.37
N LYS A 34 -4.95 0.25 16.59
CA LYS A 34 -6.23 -0.37 16.24
C LYS A 34 -6.40 -0.57 14.72
N LEU A 35 -5.79 0.31 13.92
CA LEU A 35 -5.81 0.26 12.47
C LEU A 35 -4.72 -0.64 11.88
N ILE A 36 -3.95 -1.32 12.74
CA ILE A 36 -2.79 -2.13 12.34
C ILE A 36 -3.06 -3.59 12.74
N PRO A 37 -2.90 -4.54 11.81
CA PRO A 37 -2.98 -5.96 12.11
C PRO A 37 -2.09 -6.35 13.29
N PRO A 38 -2.56 -7.22 14.21
CA PRO A 38 -1.82 -7.57 15.43
C PRO A 38 -0.37 -7.99 15.17
N ARG A 39 -0.14 -8.77 14.10
CA ARG A 39 1.18 -9.26 13.65
C ARG A 39 2.17 -8.14 13.33
N LEU A 40 1.69 -6.97 12.92
CA LEU A 40 2.52 -5.83 12.50
C LEU A 40 2.73 -4.80 13.61
N ARG A 41 1.88 -4.77 14.66
CA ARG A 41 1.89 -3.72 15.69
C ARG A 41 3.25 -3.48 16.32
N ARG A 42 3.99 -4.54 16.67
CA ARG A 42 5.32 -4.40 17.31
C ARG A 42 6.32 -3.65 16.43
N LYS A 43 6.37 -3.99 15.14
CA LYS A 43 7.26 -3.36 14.16
C LYS A 43 6.88 -1.90 13.94
N HIS A 44 5.59 -1.61 13.79
CA HIS A 44 5.10 -0.25 13.61
C HIS A 44 5.33 0.62 14.85
N LEU A 45 5.10 0.10 16.06
CA LEU A 45 5.31 0.85 17.30
C LEU A 45 6.78 1.19 17.52
N ALA A 46 7.69 0.25 17.21
CA ALA A 46 9.13 0.49 17.25
C ALA A 46 9.56 1.56 16.24
N GLY A 47 8.99 1.53 15.03
CA GLY A 47 9.17 2.58 14.01
C GLY A 47 8.66 3.93 14.51
N PHE A 48 7.40 3.99 14.97
CA PHE A 48 6.77 5.21 15.46
C PHE A 48 7.56 5.85 16.60
N ARG A 49 7.99 5.07 17.61
CA ARG A 49 8.79 5.57 18.73
C ARG A 49 10.14 6.13 18.29
N ARG A 50 10.83 5.46 17.38
CA ARG A 50 12.14 5.92 16.87
C ARG A 50 12.02 7.30 16.22
N HIS A 51 10.95 7.53 15.48
CA HIS A 51 10.71 8.81 14.79
C HIS A 51 10.07 9.86 15.68
N ALA A 52 9.27 9.46 16.68
CA ALA A 52 8.73 10.37 17.69
C ALA A 52 9.83 11.04 18.52
N VAL A 53 10.97 10.36 18.71
CA VAL A 53 12.13 10.87 19.47
C VAL A 53 13.15 11.60 18.57
N SER A 54 13.13 11.42 17.24
CA SER A 54 14.08 12.07 16.32
C SER A 54 13.93 13.60 16.32
N SER A 55 15.02 14.33 16.51
CA SER A 55 15.05 15.75 16.89
C SER A 55 15.02 16.77 15.75
N GLY A 56 14.91 16.37 14.48
CA GLY A 56 14.71 17.38 13.43
C GLY A 56 14.82 16.88 12.00
N LYS A 57 14.03 17.51 11.14
CA LYS A 57 14.10 17.52 9.66
C LYS A 57 13.60 16.30 8.87
N GLU A 58 13.33 15.14 9.45
CA GLU A 58 12.79 14.02 8.66
C GLU A 58 11.28 14.18 8.37
N ARG A 59 10.97 14.84 7.24
CA ARG A 59 9.69 14.66 6.55
C ARG A 59 9.67 13.23 5.99
N PHE A 60 8.94 12.33 6.64
CA PHE A 60 8.74 10.95 6.17
C PHE A 60 7.79 10.89 4.96
N ALA A 61 8.19 11.51 3.85
CA ALA A 61 7.50 11.42 2.57
C ALA A 61 7.80 10.10 1.85
N ARG A 62 7.90 8.97 2.59
CA ARG A 62 8.05 7.66 1.97
C ARG A 62 6.68 6.98 1.97
N VAL A 63 6.17 6.74 0.77
CA VAL A 63 5.01 5.87 0.56
C VAL A 63 5.42 4.47 0.99
N LEU A 64 4.78 3.95 2.03
CA LEU A 64 4.96 2.59 2.50
C LEU A 64 3.73 1.77 2.15
N HIS A 65 3.95 0.65 1.47
CA HIS A 65 2.92 -0.37 1.31
C HIS A 65 2.78 -1.12 2.64
N ALA A 66 1.56 -1.19 3.15
CA ALA A 66 1.22 -1.82 4.42
C ALA A 66 -0.16 -2.46 4.34
N GLU A 67 -0.52 -3.17 5.41
CA GLU A 67 -1.85 -3.72 5.60
C GLU A 67 -2.52 -2.94 6.74
N GLY A 68 -3.69 -2.36 6.45
CA GLY A 68 -4.57 -1.71 7.41
C GLY A 68 -5.60 -2.70 7.95
N LEU A 69 -6.14 -2.45 9.14
CA LEU A 69 -7.19 -3.26 9.74
C LEU A 69 -8.46 -2.41 9.90
N ARG A 70 -9.54 -2.82 9.26
CA ARG A 70 -10.87 -2.19 9.40
C ARG A 70 -11.54 -2.59 10.72
N LYS A 71 -12.62 -1.90 11.10
CA LYS A 71 -13.40 -2.16 12.32
C LYS A 71 -13.98 -3.57 12.39
N ASP A 72 -14.39 -4.11 11.26
CA ASP A 72 -14.94 -5.47 11.11
C ASP A 72 -13.86 -6.58 11.18
N GLY A 73 -12.57 -6.20 11.24
CA GLY A 73 -11.44 -7.11 11.28
C GLY A 73 -10.88 -7.51 9.92
N THR A 74 -11.42 -6.98 8.81
CA THR A 74 -10.85 -7.21 7.48
C THR A 74 -9.53 -6.45 7.32
N GLU A 75 -8.54 -7.11 6.72
CA GLU A 75 -7.28 -6.48 6.33
C GLU A 75 -7.44 -5.85 4.94
N VAL A 76 -6.94 -4.63 4.77
CA VAL A 76 -6.98 -3.89 3.50
C VAL A 76 -5.58 -3.43 3.12
N PRO A 77 -5.14 -3.66 1.87
CA PRO A 77 -3.86 -3.16 1.42
C PRO A 77 -3.92 -1.64 1.29
N VAL A 78 -2.96 -0.97 1.94
CA VAL A 78 -2.91 0.49 1.97
C VAL A 78 -1.52 1.02 1.66
N GLU A 79 -1.49 2.16 1.01
CA GLU A 79 -0.32 3.03 0.94
C GLU A 79 -0.41 4.10 2.02
N ILE A 80 0.67 4.26 2.78
CA ILE A 80 0.72 5.20 3.89
C ILE A 80 1.87 6.19 3.68
N SER A 81 1.57 7.48 3.83
CA SER A 81 2.55 8.56 3.95
C SER A 81 2.43 9.24 5.31
N LEU A 82 3.56 9.56 5.95
CA LEU A 82 3.58 10.18 7.28
C LEU A 82 4.31 11.53 7.26
N ALA A 83 3.63 12.59 7.66
CA ALA A 83 4.24 13.88 7.92
C ALA A 83 4.29 14.13 9.43
N VAL A 84 5.40 14.70 9.90
CA VAL A 84 5.54 15.15 11.29
C VAL A 84 5.60 16.67 11.29
N GLY A 85 4.77 17.28 12.13
CA GLY A 85 4.70 18.72 12.31
C GLY A 85 4.64 19.10 13.79
N TRP A 86 4.64 20.41 14.03
CA TRP A 86 4.47 21.00 15.35
C TRP A 86 3.21 21.85 15.37
N GLN A 87 2.39 21.69 16.40
CA GLN A 87 1.21 22.51 16.64
C GLN A 87 1.16 22.86 18.11
N ARG A 88 1.11 24.15 18.45
CA ARG A 88 1.08 24.64 19.85
C ARG A 88 2.16 24.01 20.74
N ASN A 89 3.37 23.86 20.21
CA ASN A 89 4.53 23.23 20.88
C ASN A 89 4.41 21.71 21.13
N GLU A 90 3.37 21.05 20.59
CA GLU A 90 3.22 19.61 20.59
C GLU A 90 3.55 19.02 19.21
N ARG A 91 4.12 17.81 19.19
CA ARG A 91 4.33 17.06 17.95
C ARG A 91 3.03 16.42 17.48
N ILE A 92 2.68 16.66 16.23
CA ILE A 92 1.53 16.04 15.56
C ILE A 92 2.01 15.24 14.37
N PHE A 93 1.47 14.03 14.24
CA PHE A 93 1.65 13.14 13.11
C PHE A 93 0.43 13.25 12.21
N THR A 94 0.66 13.54 10.94
CA THR A 94 -0.37 13.48 9.91
C THR A 94 -0.13 12.25 9.07
N VAL A 95 -1.11 11.36 9.04
CA VAL A 95 -1.08 10.12 8.28
C VAL A 95 -2.07 10.25 7.14
N VAL A 96 -1.55 10.12 5.92
CA VAL A 96 -2.34 9.97 4.71
C VAL A 96 -2.34 8.49 4.37
N VAL A 97 -3.53 7.92 4.22
CA VAL A 97 -3.73 6.51 3.89
C VAL A 97 -4.53 6.47 2.60
N ARG A 98 -4.11 5.63 1.66
CA ARG A 98 -4.80 5.36 0.41
C ARG A 98 -5.07 3.87 0.31
N ASP A 99 -6.32 3.51 0.05
CA ASP A 99 -6.69 2.15 -0.33
C ASP A 99 -6.10 1.84 -1.71
N VAL A 100 -5.39 0.72 -1.83
CA VAL A 100 -4.82 0.27 -3.11
C VAL A 100 -5.33 -1.11 -3.52
N THR A 101 -6.47 -1.53 -2.97
CA THR A 101 -7.10 -2.83 -3.26
C THR A 101 -7.38 -2.99 -4.75
N GLU A 102 -8.13 -2.05 -5.34
CA GLU A 102 -8.50 -2.09 -6.75
C GLU A 102 -7.26 -2.10 -7.68
N GLN A 103 -6.26 -1.27 -7.36
CA GLN A 103 -5.02 -1.23 -8.12
C GLN A 103 -4.27 -2.56 -8.06
N ARG A 104 -4.17 -3.18 -6.87
CA ARG A 104 -3.54 -4.50 -6.72
C ARG A 104 -4.30 -5.57 -7.49
N GLU A 105 -5.62 -5.61 -7.37
CA GLU A 105 -6.46 -6.57 -8.09
C GLU A 105 -6.33 -6.44 -9.61
N MET A 106 -6.24 -5.22 -10.13
CA MET A 106 -6.03 -4.99 -11.57
C MET A 106 -4.66 -5.48 -12.04
N VAL A 107 -3.61 -5.20 -11.27
CA VAL A 107 -2.24 -5.67 -11.59
C VAL A 107 -2.17 -7.20 -11.55
N GLU A 108 -2.78 -7.83 -10.55
CA GLU A 108 -2.85 -9.29 -10.44
C GLU A 108 -3.62 -9.90 -11.64
N LYS A 109 -4.79 -9.36 -11.98
CA LYS A 109 -5.57 -9.82 -13.14
C LYS A 109 -4.78 -9.70 -14.45
N LEU A 110 -4.04 -8.61 -14.63
CA LEU A 110 -3.19 -8.42 -15.81
C LEU A 110 -2.07 -9.45 -15.87
N ASN A 111 -1.37 -9.68 -14.75
CA ASN A 111 -0.31 -10.67 -14.67
C ASN A 111 -0.82 -12.09 -14.97
N ASP A 112 -1.96 -12.46 -14.39
CA ASP A 112 -2.62 -13.74 -14.64
C ASP A 112 -3.02 -13.92 -16.12
N ALA A 113 -3.45 -12.85 -16.78
CA ALA A 113 -3.80 -12.88 -18.20
C ALA A 113 -2.55 -13.04 -19.08
N LEU A 114 -1.47 -12.30 -18.78
CA LEU A 114 -0.20 -12.41 -19.50
C LEU A 114 0.43 -13.80 -19.35
N GLN A 115 0.43 -14.37 -18.14
CA GLN A 115 0.92 -15.72 -17.90
C GLN A 115 0.11 -16.77 -18.68
N ARG A 116 -1.22 -16.62 -18.74
CA ARG A 116 -2.07 -17.50 -19.54
C ARG A 116 -1.77 -17.40 -21.03
N LEU A 117 -1.56 -16.19 -21.55
CA LEU A 117 -1.20 -15.97 -22.94
C LEU A 117 0.17 -16.59 -23.27
N GLN A 118 1.18 -16.35 -22.43
CA GLN A 118 2.52 -16.94 -22.58
C GLN A 118 2.46 -18.47 -22.61
N PHE A 119 1.73 -19.08 -21.67
CA PHE A 119 1.58 -20.53 -21.64
C PHE A 119 0.90 -21.10 -22.89
N GLN A 120 -0.07 -20.37 -23.46
CA GLN A 120 -0.72 -20.77 -24.71
C GLN A 120 0.25 -20.68 -25.90
N LEU A 121 1.01 -19.60 -26.00
CA LEU A 121 2.00 -19.37 -27.06
C LEU A 121 3.13 -20.39 -27.03
N ASP A 122 3.66 -20.69 -25.84
CA ASP A 122 4.73 -21.67 -25.62
C ASP A 122 4.32 -23.09 -26.04
N ARG A 123 3.05 -23.45 -25.81
CA ARG A 123 2.51 -24.77 -26.14
C ARG A 123 1.86 -24.83 -27.52
N MET A 124 1.85 -23.72 -28.25
CA MET A 124 1.25 -23.67 -29.58
C MET A 124 2.07 -24.54 -30.53
N PRO A 125 1.45 -25.46 -31.28
CA PRO A 125 2.18 -26.34 -32.20
C PRO A 125 2.59 -25.63 -33.50
N LEU A 126 2.16 -24.38 -33.71
CA LEU A 126 2.51 -23.55 -34.86
C LEU A 126 3.64 -22.62 -34.50
N ALA A 127 4.63 -22.49 -35.39
CA ALA A 127 5.67 -21.47 -35.26
C ALA A 127 5.04 -20.07 -35.35
N TYR A 128 5.32 -19.21 -34.37
CA TYR A 128 5.14 -17.76 -34.51
C TYR A 128 6.48 -17.08 -34.33
N ILE A 129 6.70 -16.07 -35.16
CA ILE A 129 7.89 -15.22 -35.14
C ILE A 129 7.39 -13.80 -35.31
N VAL A 130 7.83 -12.90 -34.46
CA VAL A 130 7.57 -11.46 -34.55
C VAL A 130 8.87 -10.79 -34.92
N TRP A 131 8.79 -9.87 -35.88
CA TRP A 131 9.89 -8.99 -36.26
C TRP A 131 9.49 -7.52 -36.11
N ASP A 132 10.48 -6.66 -35.89
CA ASP A 132 10.30 -5.22 -35.87
C ASP A 132 10.24 -4.62 -37.30
N VAL A 133 10.10 -3.29 -37.38
CA VAL A 133 10.06 -2.55 -38.64
C VAL A 133 11.38 -2.59 -39.42
N ASP A 134 12.48 -2.96 -38.77
CA ASP A 134 13.82 -3.12 -39.35
C ASP A 134 14.11 -4.59 -39.72
N PHE A 135 13.08 -5.44 -39.74
CA PHE A 135 13.15 -6.88 -40.05
C PHE A 135 14.00 -7.70 -39.10
N ARG A 136 14.18 -7.26 -37.85
CA ARG A 136 14.88 -8.04 -36.82
C ARG A 136 13.88 -8.86 -36.04
N VAL A 137 14.18 -10.13 -35.80
CA VAL A 137 13.36 -11.00 -34.94
C VAL A 137 13.42 -10.48 -33.50
N VAL A 138 12.25 -10.23 -32.91
CA VAL A 138 12.10 -9.74 -31.54
C VAL A 138 11.42 -10.75 -30.62
N GLU A 139 10.69 -11.72 -31.17
CA GLU A 139 9.97 -12.73 -30.39
C GLU A 139 9.72 -13.98 -31.24
N TRP A 140 9.73 -15.16 -30.62
CA TRP A 140 9.32 -16.41 -31.24
C TRP A 140 8.91 -17.44 -30.18
N ASN A 141 8.16 -18.47 -30.56
CA ASN A 141 7.88 -19.61 -29.68
C ASN A 141 8.79 -20.82 -29.93
N PRO A 142 8.81 -21.81 -29.02
CA PRO A 142 9.59 -23.04 -29.19
C PRO A 142 9.24 -23.88 -30.43
N ALA A 143 8.08 -23.70 -31.05
CA ALA A 143 7.74 -24.37 -32.30
C ALA A 143 8.51 -23.79 -33.51
N ALA A 144 8.96 -22.54 -33.44
CA ALA A 144 9.76 -21.90 -34.49
C ALA A 144 11.26 -22.30 -34.45
N GLU A 145 11.70 -22.97 -33.38
CA GLU A 145 13.09 -23.44 -33.22
C GLU A 145 13.33 -24.83 -33.85
N ARG A 146 12.27 -25.51 -34.30
CA ARG A 146 12.30 -26.85 -34.89
C ARG A 146 12.20 -26.80 -36.41
#